data_AF-A0A7C1D1E4-F1
#
_entry.id   AF-A0A7C1D1E4-F1
#
_cell.length_a   1.000
_cell.length_b   1.000
_cell.length_c   1.000
_cell.angle_alpha   90.00
_cell.angle_beta   90.00
_cell.angle_gamma   90.00
#
_symmetry.space_group_name_H-M   'P 1'
#
loop_
_entity.id
_entity.type
_entity.pdbx_description
1 polymer ?
#
loop_
_entity_poly.entity_id
_entity_poly.type
_entity_poly.pdbx_seq_one_letter_code
_entity_poly.pdbx_strand_id
1 'polypeptide(L)'
;MKIHSMMATVVLSAVLAAGCASTSNTQSSASEAEFTQAIAAAETSRQQAASVGGEWRDTGKLIEAARKAASEGKYDEALSLAEQARLEGMMGYEQAMGQQAAGPLF
;
A
#
# COMPACT_ATOMS: atom_id res chain seq x y z
N MET A 1 26.66 -34.87 3.32
CA MET A 1 25.19 -35.03 3.54
C MET A 1 24.53 -34.06 2.57
N LYS A 2 23.96 -34.38 1.39
CA LYS A 2 23.09 -35.48 0.94
C LYS A 2 21.89 -35.71 1.85
N ILE A 3 20.80 -34.98 1.58
CA ILE A 3 19.53 -35.54 1.10
C ILE A 3 18.70 -34.43 0.42
N HIS A 4 18.69 -34.45 -0.91
CA HIS A 4 17.57 -33.94 -1.69
C HIS A 4 16.44 -34.97 -1.57
N SER A 5 15.25 -34.59 -1.12
CA SER A 5 13.98 -35.19 -1.52
C SER A 5 12.81 -34.48 -0.83
N MET A 6 11.94 -33.85 -1.61
CA MET A 6 10.51 -34.14 -1.57
C MET A 6 9.83 -33.39 -2.73
N MET A 7 9.94 -34.02 -3.89
CA MET A 7 8.95 -33.92 -4.96
C MET A 7 7.63 -34.44 -4.39
N ALA A 8 6.66 -33.56 -4.18
CA ALA A 8 5.25 -33.92 -4.13
C ALA A 8 4.60 -33.27 -5.35
N THR A 9 4.73 -33.99 -6.47
CA THR A 9 3.99 -33.78 -7.71
C THR A 9 2.50 -33.86 -7.41
N VAL A 10 1.83 -32.70 -7.26
CA VAL A 10 0.37 -32.65 -7.29
C VAL A 10 -0.06 -32.49 -8.75
N VAL A 11 -0.54 -33.60 -9.27
CA VAL A 11 -1.10 -33.79 -10.61
C VAL A 11 -2.31 -32.87 -10.82
N LEU A 12 -2.18 -32.03 -11.85
CA LEU A 12 -3.17 -31.71 -12.87
C LEU A 12 -4.64 -32.06 -12.57
N SER A 13 -5.42 -31.04 -12.25
CA SER A 13 -6.87 -31.00 -12.51
C SER A 13 -7.17 -29.81 -13.41
N ALA A 14 -7.14 -30.05 -14.73
CA ALA A 14 -7.70 -29.15 -15.71
C ALA A 14 -9.23 -29.24 -15.63
N VAL A 15 -9.86 -28.29 -14.94
CA VAL A 15 -11.29 -28.00 -15.11
C VAL A 15 -11.40 -26.83 -16.07
N LEU A 16 -11.68 -27.14 -17.33
CA LEU A 16 -12.22 -26.16 -18.27
C LEU A 16 -13.65 -25.85 -17.84
N ALA A 17 -13.83 -24.74 -17.13
CA ALA A 17 -15.10 -24.03 -17.14
C ALA A 17 -14.94 -22.84 -18.08
N ALA A 18 -15.42 -23.01 -19.31
CA ALA A 18 -15.72 -21.91 -20.21
C ALA A 18 -16.83 -21.05 -19.58
N GLY A 19 -16.41 -20.11 -18.73
CA GLY A 19 -17.23 -19.03 -18.20
C GLY A 19 -16.79 -17.71 -18.83
N CYS A 20 -17.19 -17.47 -20.07
CA CYS A 20 -17.18 -16.13 -20.65
C CYS A 20 -18.24 -15.29 -19.91
N ALA A 21 -17.90 -14.81 -18.71
CA ALA A 21 -18.60 -13.74 -18.03
C ALA A 21 -17.58 -12.63 -17.78
N SER A 22 -17.33 -11.88 -18.86
CA SER A 22 -16.94 -10.48 -18.85
C SER A 22 -16.19 -10.01 -17.61
N THR A 23 -14.94 -10.42 -17.45
CA THR A 23 -13.99 -9.50 -16.79
C THR A 23 -13.69 -8.41 -17.81
N SER A 24 -14.67 -7.53 -18.01
CA SER A 24 -14.40 -6.18 -18.47
C SER A 24 -13.58 -5.56 -17.36
N ASN A 25 -12.26 -5.77 -17.40
CA ASN A 25 -11.29 -4.84 -16.84
C ASN A 25 -11.46 -3.54 -17.63
N THR A 26 -12.59 -2.86 -17.41
CA THR A 26 -12.73 -1.43 -17.63
C THR A 26 -11.84 -0.84 -16.55
N GLN A 27 -10.53 -0.84 -16.83
CA GLN A 27 -9.56 -0.10 -16.07
C GLN A 27 -9.90 1.36 -16.37
N SER A 28 -10.88 1.88 -15.61
CA SER A 28 -11.15 3.31 -15.58
C SER A 28 -9.85 3.95 -15.16
N SER A 29 -9.28 4.80 -16.02
CA SER A 29 -8.13 5.61 -15.64
C SER A 29 -8.48 6.38 -14.39
N ALA A 30 -7.59 6.36 -13.40
CA ALA A 30 -7.76 7.12 -12.18
C ALA A 30 -8.08 8.59 -12.47
N SER A 31 -8.99 9.16 -11.70
CA SER A 31 -9.43 10.54 -11.83
C SER A 31 -8.75 11.46 -10.81
N GLU A 32 -8.77 12.76 -11.11
CA GLU A 32 -8.31 13.81 -10.19
C GLU A 32 -9.08 13.80 -8.86
N ALA A 33 -10.38 13.47 -8.90
CA ALA A 33 -11.23 13.38 -7.71
C ALA A 33 -10.81 12.22 -6.80
N GLU A 34 -10.43 11.08 -7.37
CA GLU A 34 -9.89 9.94 -6.60
C GLU A 34 -8.54 10.31 -6.00
N PHE A 35 -7.66 10.94 -6.77
CA PHE A 35 -6.37 11.41 -6.27
C PHE A 35 -6.51 12.40 -5.11
N THR A 36 -7.45 13.35 -5.21
CA THR A 36 -7.71 14.34 -4.15
C THR A 36 -8.10 13.69 -2.83
N GLN A 37 -8.92 12.63 -2.88
CA GLN A 37 -9.27 11.86 -1.68
C GLN A 37 -8.08 11.07 -1.14
N ALA A 38 -7.33 10.39 -2.02
CA ALA A 38 -6.19 9.57 -1.62
C ALA A 38 -5.07 10.40 -0.98
N ILE A 39 -4.74 11.57 -1.55
CA ILE A 39 -3.68 12.44 -1.02
C ILE A 39 -4.08 13.05 0.33
N ALA A 40 -5.36 13.35 0.54
CA ALA A 40 -5.87 13.82 1.82
C ALA A 40 -5.81 12.72 2.90
N ALA A 41 -6.14 11.47 2.54
CA ALA A 41 -6.01 10.32 3.43
C ALA A 41 -4.55 10.04 3.81
N ALA A 42 -3.63 10.11 2.83
CA ALA A 42 -2.20 9.96 3.05
C ALA A 42 -1.65 11.03 4.01
N GLU A 43 -2.03 12.29 3.79
CA GLU A 43 -1.63 13.43 4.63
C GLU A 43 -2.18 13.30 6.06
N THR A 44 -3.44 12.89 6.21
CA THR A 44 -4.05 12.64 7.52
C THR A 44 -3.31 11.54 8.28
N SER A 45 -2.99 10.43 7.61
CA SER A 45 -2.28 9.31 8.23
C SER A 45 -0.85 9.67 8.62
N ARG A 46 -0.15 10.43 7.77
CA ARG A 46 1.18 10.97 8.08
C ARG A 46 1.14 11.87 9.31
N GLN A 47 0.18 12.79 9.39
CA GLN A 47 0.01 13.68 10.55
C GLN A 47 -0.31 12.90 11.83
N GLN A 48 -1.14 11.85 11.72
CA GLN A 48 -1.42 10.97 12.84
C GLN A 48 -0.14 10.27 13.34
N ALA A 49 0.69 9.73 12.45
CA ALA A 49 1.98 9.16 12.81
C ALA A 49 2.91 10.21 13.46
N ALA A 50 3.02 11.39 12.85
CA ALA A 50 3.84 12.49 13.35
C ALA A 50 3.45 12.92 14.77
N SER A 51 2.14 12.91 15.09
CA SER A 51 1.61 13.30 16.40
C SER A 51 2.12 12.45 17.55
N VAL A 52 2.55 11.21 17.27
CA VAL A 52 3.12 10.27 18.24
C VAL A 52 4.63 10.05 18.02
N GLY A 53 5.27 10.83 17.16
CA GLY A 53 6.69 10.68 16.81
C GLY A 53 6.99 9.46 15.92
N GLY A 54 5.96 8.88 15.29
CA GLY A 54 6.04 7.69 14.46
C GLY A 54 6.17 7.95 12.95
N GLU A 55 6.26 9.21 12.49
CA GLU A 55 6.40 9.50 11.06
C GLU A 55 7.72 8.92 10.50
N TRP A 56 7.61 8.16 9.41
CA TRP A 56 8.76 7.59 8.72
C TRP A 56 9.37 8.60 7.73
N ARG A 57 10.68 8.48 7.53
CA ARG A 57 11.50 9.45 6.76
C ARG A 57 11.01 9.69 5.33
N ASP A 58 10.41 8.69 4.69
CA ASP A 58 10.00 8.75 3.27
C ASP A 58 8.55 9.13 3.06
N THR A 59 7.70 9.08 4.08
CA THR A 59 6.25 9.28 3.92
C THR A 59 5.92 10.64 3.31
N GLY A 60 6.55 11.72 3.79
CA GLY A 60 6.39 13.05 3.18
C GLY A 60 6.89 13.12 1.73
N LYS A 61 7.96 12.39 1.38
CA LYS A 61 8.49 12.36 0.00
C LYS A 61 7.57 11.62 -0.96
N LEU A 62 6.92 10.55 -0.50
CA LEU A 62 5.91 9.83 -1.28
C LEU A 62 4.72 10.74 -1.60
N ILE A 63 4.25 11.53 -0.62
CA ILE A 63 3.16 12.49 -0.83
C ILE A 63 3.56 13.57 -1.85
N GLU A 64 4.78 14.11 -1.77
CA GLU A 64 5.28 15.07 -2.78
C GLU A 64 5.41 14.43 -4.17
N ALA A 65 5.90 13.19 -4.26
CA ALA A 65 5.98 12.45 -5.52
C ALA A 65 4.57 12.20 -6.10
N ALA A 66 3.59 11.87 -5.26
CA ALA A 66 2.20 11.69 -5.65
C ALA A 66 1.60 12.98 -6.23
N ARG A 67 1.82 14.12 -5.58
CA ARG A 67 1.41 15.45 -6.09
C ARG A 67 2.05 15.76 -7.45
N LYS A 68 3.33 15.45 -7.62
CA LYS A 68 4.03 15.65 -8.90
C LYS A 68 3.48 14.75 -10.00
N ALA A 69 3.24 13.47 -9.72
CA ALA A 69 2.64 12.57 -10.70
C ALA A 69 1.24 13.06 -11.14
N ALA A 70 0.42 13.53 -10.19
CA ALA A 70 -0.90 14.09 -10.50
C ALA A 70 -0.83 15.36 -11.36
N SER A 71 0.13 16.27 -11.10
CA SER A 71 0.29 17.48 -11.93
C SER A 71 0.74 17.17 -13.36
N GLU A 72 1.36 16.01 -13.57
CA GLU A 72 1.72 15.47 -14.89
C GLU A 72 0.57 14.63 -15.52
N GLY A 73 -0.60 14.56 -14.88
CA GLY A 73 -1.76 13.79 -15.33
C GLY A 73 -1.64 12.27 -15.12
N LYS A 74 -0.63 11.81 -14.39
CA LYS A 74 -0.35 10.39 -14.13
C LYS A 74 -1.09 9.91 -12.88
N TYR A 75 -2.42 9.93 -12.93
CA TYR A 75 -3.25 9.68 -11.76
C TYR A 75 -3.10 8.27 -11.18
N ASP A 76 -2.85 7.24 -11.99
CA ASP A 76 -2.62 5.88 -11.49
C ASP A 76 -1.34 5.80 -10.62
N GLU A 77 -0.26 6.44 -11.09
CA GLU A 77 1.01 6.55 -10.34
C GLU A 77 0.81 7.39 -9.07
N ALA A 78 0.09 8.51 -9.20
CA ALA A 78 -0.22 9.39 -8.08
C ALA A 78 -1.02 8.69 -6.98
N LEU A 79 -2.04 7.90 -7.34
CA LEU A 79 -2.81 7.08 -6.41
C LEU A 79 -1.94 6.04 -5.72
N SER A 80 -1.08 5.34 -6.48
CA SER A 80 -0.19 4.33 -5.90
C SER A 80 0.78 4.92 -4.87
N LEU A 81 1.35 6.09 -5.16
CA LEU A 81 2.25 6.78 -4.24
C LEU A 81 1.52 7.32 -3.01
N ALA A 82 0.32 7.89 -3.18
CA ALA A 82 -0.51 8.34 -2.08
C ALA A 82 -0.92 7.18 -1.15
N GLU A 83 -1.29 6.03 -1.72
CA GLU A 83 -1.65 4.84 -0.95
C GLU A 83 -0.46 4.29 -0.16
N GLN A 84 0.74 4.24 -0.76
CA GLN A 84 1.96 3.86 -0.05
C GLN A 84 2.23 4.79 1.14
N ALA A 85 2.12 6.11 0.94
CA ALA A 85 2.27 7.08 2.03
C ALA A 85 1.23 6.90 3.14
N ARG A 86 -0.03 6.61 2.78
CA ARG A 86 -1.10 6.31 3.74
C ARG A 86 -0.75 5.08 4.59
N LEU A 87 -0.27 4.01 3.96
CA LEU A 87 0.13 2.79 4.66
C LEU A 87 1.33 3.03 5.58
N GLU A 88 2.35 3.78 5.13
CA GLU A 88 3.49 4.14 5.98
C GLU A 88 3.08 4.99 7.19
N GLY A 89 2.16 5.95 7.02
CA GLY A 89 1.61 6.71 8.13
C GLY A 89 0.91 5.82 9.16
N MET A 90 0.08 4.88 8.72
CA MET A 90 -0.60 3.95 9.62
C MET A 90 0.39 3.07 10.39
N MET A 91 1.34 2.46 9.67
CA MET A 91 2.35 1.59 10.28
C MET A 91 3.24 2.36 11.25
N GLY A 92 3.63 3.60 10.90
CA GLY A 92 4.41 4.47 11.77
C GLY A 92 3.69 4.80 13.08
N TYR A 93 2.39 5.10 13.00
CA TYR A 93 1.56 5.29 14.20
C TYR A 93 1.49 4.03 15.05
N GLU A 94 1.15 2.88 14.45
CA GLU A 94 1.03 1.60 15.15
C GLU A 94 2.34 1.20 15.84
N GLN A 95 3.46 1.36 15.14
CA GLN A 95 4.79 1.10 15.68
C GLN A 95 5.09 1.99 16.89
N ALA A 96 4.87 3.29 16.79
CA ALA A 96 5.14 4.23 17.88
C ALA A 96 4.30 3.92 19.12
N MET A 97 3.00 3.65 18.92
CA MET A 97 2.09 3.26 20.01
C MET A 97 2.48 1.92 20.64
N GLY A 98 2.87 0.93 19.84
CA GLY A 98 3.32 -0.38 20.33
C GLY A 98 4.60 -0.30 21.16
N GLN A 99 5.56 0.55 20.76
CA GLN A 99 6.79 0.77 21.51
C GLN A 99 6.56 1.50 22.84
N GLN A 100 5.61 2.45 22.88
CA GLN A 100 5.21 3.11 24.12
C GLN A 100 4.60 2.11 25.12
N ALA A 101 3.80 1.16 24.64
CA ALA A 101 3.19 0.12 25.47
C ALA A 101 4.20 -0.94 25.95
N ALA A 102 5.23 -1.23 25.16
CA ALA A 102 6.28 -2.22 25.47
C ALA A 102 7.40 -1.68 26.37
N GLY A 103 7.15 -0.58 27.10
CA GLY A 103 8.11 0.07 27.98
C GLY A 103 8.85 -0.89 28.92
N PRO A 104 10.08 -0.54 29.34
CA PRO A 104 10.97 -1.45 30.06
C PRO A 104 10.33 -2.00 31.34
N LEU A 105 10.39 -3.33 31.46
CA LEU A 105 10.10 -4.05 32.70
C LEU A 105 11.32 -3.89 33.62
N PHE A 106 11.27 -2.94 34.55
CA PHE A 106 12.22 -2.87 35.67
C PHE A 106 11.60 -3.46 36.93
#